data_AF-A0A7Y8FUI0-F1
#
_entry.id   AF-A0A7Y8FUI0-F1
#
_cell.length_a   1.000
_cell.length_b   1.000
_cell.length_c   1.000
_cell.angle_alpha   90.00
_cell.angle_beta   90.00
_cell.angle_gamma   90.00
#
_symmetry.space_group_name_H-M   'P 1'
#
loop_
_entity.id
_entity.type
_entity.pdbx_description
1 polymer ?
#
loop_
_entity_poly.entity_id
_entity_poly.type
_entity_poly.pdbx_seq_one_letter_code
_entity_poly.pdbx_strand_id
1 'polypeptide(L)'
;ARDLDTILVARPELIGTDNGAAERRERLRGDLVQGINKRLAELASTGLGLGIEVTRVDVQSSLPGPAVNAFNAVLTASQQADKAVANARTEAEKLTQTANQEADRLVQVAHAQASERLANAQAQTATVASLAQVKDPGLLLRLYRERLPKILGQAGSVTTVDPKDDSRLIIQGAEQ
;
A
#
# COMPACT_ATOMS: atom_id res chain seq x y z
N ALA A 1 36.66 19.02 -25.18
CA ALA A 1 37.10 17.99 -24.23
C ALA A 1 35.93 17.61 -23.34
N ARG A 2 35.23 16.51 -23.67
CA ARG A 2 34.22 15.79 -22.85
C ARG A 2 33.64 14.67 -23.72
N ASP A 3 34.46 13.66 -24.00
CA ASP A 3 34.05 12.48 -24.76
C ASP A 3 34.78 11.21 -24.28
N LEU A 4 34.97 11.12 -22.95
CA LEU A 4 35.66 10.00 -22.30
C LEU A 4 34.78 9.25 -21.30
N ASP A 5 33.54 9.69 -21.07
CA ASP A 5 32.61 9.06 -20.11
C ASP A 5 31.65 8.03 -20.72
N THR A 6 31.75 7.77 -22.03
CA THR A 6 30.88 6.80 -22.73
C THR A 6 31.49 5.41 -22.85
N ILE A 7 32.76 5.21 -22.44
CA ILE A 7 33.49 3.94 -22.61
C ILE A 7 33.34 3.00 -21.39
N LEU A 8 32.78 3.46 -20.26
CA LEU A 8 32.84 2.71 -18.98
C LEU A 8 31.50 2.26 -18.38
N VAL A 9 30.39 2.35 -19.12
CA VAL A 9 29.11 1.83 -18.64
C VAL A 9 28.66 0.66 -19.49
N ALA A 10 28.95 -0.56 -19.03
CA ALA A 10 28.25 -1.75 -19.48
C ALA A 10 26.79 -1.65 -19.00
N ARG A 11 25.92 -1.07 -19.82
CA ARG A 11 24.46 -1.21 -19.67
C ARG A 11 24.09 -2.65 -20.02
N PRO A 12 23.58 -3.47 -19.09
CA PRO A 12 23.32 -4.89 -19.33
C PRO A 12 22.10 -5.17 -20.23
N GLU A 13 21.35 -4.15 -20.61
CA GLU A 13 20.09 -4.28 -21.36
C GLU A 13 20.29 -4.40 -22.88
N LEU A 14 21.53 -4.34 -23.39
CA LEU A 14 21.87 -4.57 -24.80
C LEU A 14 22.76 -5.81 -24.92
N ILE A 15 22.19 -6.97 -24.63
CA ILE A 15 22.60 -8.24 -25.24
C ILE A 15 22.13 -8.18 -26.71
N GLY A 16 22.80 -7.35 -27.48
CA GLY A 16 22.53 -7.11 -28.87
C GLY A 16 23.81 -6.59 -29.49
N THR A 17 24.44 -7.44 -30.31
CA THR A 17 25.65 -7.18 -31.12
C THR A 17 27.02 -7.46 -30.49
N ASP A 18 27.20 -8.65 -29.91
CA ASP A 18 28.54 -9.23 -29.65
C ASP A 18 29.20 -9.85 -30.92
N ASN A 19 28.68 -9.52 -32.10
CA ASN A 19 29.11 -10.11 -33.39
C ASN A 19 30.55 -9.73 -33.74
N GLY A 20 30.95 -8.48 -33.47
CA GLY A 20 32.32 -8.02 -33.78
C GLY A 20 33.39 -8.57 -32.83
N ALA A 21 33.03 -8.97 -31.62
CA ALA A 21 33.96 -9.60 -30.68
C ALA A 21 34.12 -11.10 -30.99
N ALA A 22 33.04 -11.78 -31.42
CA ALA A 22 33.08 -13.16 -31.88
C ALA A 22 33.94 -13.32 -33.15
N GLU A 23 33.77 -12.45 -34.15
CA GLU A 23 34.57 -12.49 -35.39
C GLU A 23 36.07 -12.23 -35.17
N ARG A 24 36.41 -11.31 -34.26
CA ARG A 24 37.81 -11.04 -33.89
C ARG A 24 38.46 -12.23 -33.18
N ARG A 25 37.69 -12.95 -32.34
CA ARG A 25 38.15 -14.18 -31.68
C ARG A 25 38.41 -15.29 -32.69
N GLU A 26 37.54 -15.43 -33.69
CA GLU A 26 37.69 -16.48 -34.70
C GLU A 26 38.94 -16.28 -35.57
N ARG A 27 39.20 -15.03 -36.00
CA ARG A 27 40.45 -14.69 -36.70
C ARG A 27 41.69 -14.94 -35.84
N LEU A 28 41.67 -14.51 -34.57
CA LEU A 28 42.79 -14.74 -33.66
C LEU A 28 43.07 -16.23 -33.43
N ARG A 29 42.02 -17.07 -33.36
CA ARG A 29 42.17 -18.53 -33.25
C ARG A 29 42.88 -19.11 -34.47
N GLY A 30 42.44 -18.75 -35.68
CA GLY A 30 43.05 -19.19 -36.93
C GLY A 30 44.53 -18.81 -37.01
N ASP A 31 44.84 -17.55 -36.71
CA ASP A 31 46.20 -17.03 -36.73
C ASP A 31 47.10 -17.75 -35.70
N LEU A 32 46.57 -18.05 -34.51
CA LEU A 32 47.30 -18.73 -33.44
C LEU A 32 47.58 -20.20 -33.77
N VAL A 33 46.60 -20.91 -34.33
CA VAL A 33 46.76 -22.30 -34.81
C VAL A 33 47.83 -22.36 -35.91
N GLN A 34 47.76 -21.48 -36.90
CA GLN A 34 48.73 -21.43 -37.98
C GLN A 34 50.14 -21.07 -37.48
N GLY A 35 50.26 -20.09 -36.59
CA GLY A 35 51.53 -19.67 -36.01
C GLY A 35 52.20 -20.76 -35.17
N ILE A 36 51.42 -21.51 -34.38
CA ILE A 36 51.92 -22.62 -33.57
C ILE A 36 52.38 -23.78 -34.47
N ASN A 37 51.56 -24.19 -35.45
CA ASN A 37 51.92 -25.28 -36.36
C ASN A 37 53.15 -24.95 -37.22
N LYS A 38 53.31 -23.68 -37.64
CA LYS A 38 54.53 -23.24 -38.33
C LYS A 38 55.79 -23.41 -37.47
N ARG A 39 55.73 -22.99 -36.19
CA ARG A 39 56.86 -23.16 -35.26
C ARG A 39 57.14 -24.64 -34.95
N LEU A 40 56.11 -25.47 -34.84
CA LEU A 40 56.25 -26.92 -34.66
C LEU A 40 56.89 -27.58 -35.88
N ALA A 41 56.55 -27.14 -37.09
CA ALA A 41 57.17 -27.62 -38.32
C ALA A 41 58.64 -27.16 -38.45
N GLU A 42 58.96 -25.93 -38.07
CA GLU A 42 60.33 -25.43 -37.98
C GLU A 42 61.15 -26.26 -36.98
N LEU A 43 60.61 -26.55 -35.79
CA LEU A 43 61.24 -27.44 -34.80
C LEU A 43 61.44 -28.87 -35.34
N ALA A 44 60.47 -29.42 -36.06
CA ALA A 44 60.59 -30.71 -36.71
C ALA A 44 61.72 -30.73 -37.76
N SER A 45 61.88 -29.65 -38.52
CA SER A 45 62.96 -29.51 -39.50
C SER A 45 64.36 -29.44 -38.86
N THR A 46 64.45 -29.00 -37.60
CA THR A 46 65.70 -28.99 -36.81
C THR A 46 66.03 -30.33 -36.14
N GLY A 47 65.24 -31.38 -36.38
CA GLY A 47 65.46 -32.72 -35.83
C GLY A 47 64.86 -32.96 -34.43
N LEU A 48 64.12 -32.00 -33.89
CA LEU A 48 63.42 -32.06 -32.59
C LEU A 48 61.90 -32.19 -32.78
N GLY A 49 61.47 -32.96 -33.79
CA GLY A 49 60.06 -33.15 -34.10
C GLY A 49 59.32 -33.87 -32.99
N LEU A 50 58.34 -33.19 -32.39
CA LEU A 50 57.52 -33.74 -31.29
C LEU A 50 56.36 -34.62 -31.80
N GLY A 51 56.10 -34.65 -33.11
CA GLY A 51 55.00 -35.42 -33.71
C GLY A 51 53.59 -34.91 -33.34
N ILE A 52 53.47 -33.66 -32.91
CA ILE A 52 52.22 -33.06 -32.42
C ILE A 52 51.71 -32.05 -33.45
N GLU A 53 50.43 -32.13 -33.78
CA GLU A 53 49.70 -31.17 -34.60
C GLU A 53 48.59 -30.52 -33.78
N VAL A 54 48.54 -29.19 -33.78
CA VAL A 54 47.50 -28.44 -33.06
C VAL A 54 46.30 -28.24 -33.99
N THR A 55 45.20 -28.93 -33.69
CA THR A 55 43.95 -28.89 -34.47
C THR A 55 42.95 -27.85 -33.97
N ARG A 56 43.03 -27.44 -32.69
CA ARG A 56 42.14 -26.44 -32.10
C ARG A 56 42.83 -25.69 -30.97
N VAL A 57 42.64 -24.37 -30.91
CA VAL A 57 43.01 -23.55 -29.77
C VAL A 57 41.78 -22.82 -29.24
N ASP A 58 41.51 -22.97 -27.95
CA ASP A 58 40.40 -22.31 -27.28
C ASP A 58 40.87 -21.11 -26.45
N VAL A 59 40.44 -19.92 -26.87
CA VAL A 59 40.66 -18.67 -26.13
C VAL A 59 39.43 -18.43 -25.26
N GLN A 60 39.54 -18.74 -23.97
CA GLN A 60 38.52 -18.43 -22.97
C GLN A 60 38.85 -17.08 -22.33
N SER A 61 37.93 -16.11 -22.46
CA SER A 61 37.99 -14.85 -21.71
C SER A 61 37.61 -15.14 -20.26
N SER A 62 38.58 -15.39 -19.39
CA SER A 62 38.33 -15.37 -17.95
C SER A 62 38.05 -13.93 -17.53
N LEU A 63 36.91 -13.68 -16.89
CA LEU A 63 36.73 -12.41 -16.19
C LEU A 63 37.84 -12.33 -15.12
N PRO A 64 38.61 -11.23 -15.05
CA PRO A 64 39.54 -11.03 -13.95
C PRO A 64 38.78 -11.14 -12.62
N GLY A 65 39.34 -11.80 -11.61
CA GLY A 65 38.69 -12.01 -10.30
C GLY A 65 37.96 -10.79 -9.72
N PRO A 66 38.47 -9.54 -9.85
CA PRO A 66 37.77 -8.34 -9.42
C PRO A 66 36.44 -8.04 -10.16
N ALA A 67 36.32 -8.41 -11.43
CA ALA A 67 35.13 -8.12 -12.24
C ALA A 67 33.93 -8.97 -11.84
N VAL A 68 34.14 -10.25 -11.47
CA VAL A 68 33.06 -11.15 -11.02
C VAL A 68 32.38 -10.61 -9.76
N ASN A 69 33.16 -10.08 -8.81
CA ASN A 69 32.63 -9.49 -7.59
C ASN A 69 31.77 -8.25 -7.87
N ALA A 70 32.20 -7.39 -8.81
CA ALA A 70 31.42 -6.23 -9.22
C ALA A 70 30.10 -6.63 -9.90
N PHE A 71 30.10 -7.63 -10.78
CA PHE A 71 28.88 -8.15 -11.40
C PHE A 71 27.92 -8.78 -10.37
N ASN A 72 28.44 -9.58 -9.44
CA ASN A 72 27.64 -10.17 -8.37
C ASN A 72 27.02 -9.10 -7.45
N ALA A 73 27.76 -8.02 -7.16
CA ALA A 73 27.27 -6.89 -6.39
C ALA A 73 26.12 -6.17 -7.12
N VAL A 74 26.25 -5.92 -8.42
CA VAL A 74 25.17 -5.32 -9.23
C VAL A 74 23.95 -6.24 -9.28
N LEU A 75 24.13 -7.54 -9.52
CA LEU A 75 23.02 -8.50 -9.54
C LEU A 75 22.28 -8.52 -8.20
N THR A 76 23.02 -8.56 -7.09
CA THR A 76 22.43 -8.55 -5.74
C THR A 76 21.68 -7.24 -5.48
N ALA A 77 22.25 -6.10 -5.89
CA ALA A 77 21.63 -4.79 -5.77
C ALA A 77 20.34 -4.70 -6.60
N SER A 78 20.33 -5.20 -7.84
CA SER A 78 19.13 -5.25 -8.69
C SER A 78 18.05 -6.12 -8.07
N GLN A 79 18.38 -7.33 -7.60
CA GLN A 79 17.41 -8.20 -6.92
C GLN A 79 16.84 -7.56 -5.65
N GLN A 80 17.68 -6.87 -4.89
CA GLN A 80 17.24 -6.15 -3.69
C GLN A 80 16.33 -4.97 -4.04
N ALA A 81 16.61 -4.25 -5.13
CA ALA A 81 15.76 -3.18 -5.64
C ALA A 81 14.39 -3.73 -6.11
N ASP A 82 14.38 -4.81 -6.87
CA ASP A 82 13.14 -5.46 -7.33
C ASP A 82 12.29 -5.92 -6.14
N LYS A 83 12.93 -6.52 -5.12
CA LYS A 83 12.27 -6.90 -3.87
C LYS A 83 11.72 -5.69 -3.13
N ALA A 84 12.46 -4.59 -3.06
CA ALA A 84 12.00 -3.36 -2.42
C ALA A 84 10.78 -2.77 -3.12
N VAL A 85 10.76 -2.76 -4.46
CA VAL A 85 9.62 -2.30 -5.26
C VAL A 85 8.41 -3.22 -5.06
N ALA A 86 8.59 -4.53 -5.08
CA ALA A 86 7.52 -5.50 -4.85
C ALA A 86 6.90 -5.36 -3.44
N ASN A 87 7.75 -5.16 -2.43
CA ASN A 87 7.29 -4.91 -1.06
C ASN A 87 6.52 -3.59 -0.95
N ALA A 88 7.04 -2.51 -1.54
CA ALA A 88 6.37 -1.21 -1.53
C ALA A 88 4.98 -1.27 -2.20
N ARG A 89 4.85 -2.00 -3.31
CA ARG A 89 3.56 -2.24 -3.97
C ARG A 89 2.60 -3.03 -3.08
N THR A 90 3.09 -4.08 -2.43
CA THR A 90 2.28 -4.89 -1.50
C THR A 90 1.76 -4.05 -0.33
N GLU A 91 2.62 -3.22 0.28
CA GLU A 91 2.20 -2.35 1.38
C GLU A 91 1.23 -1.26 0.93
N ALA A 92 1.43 -0.67 -0.26
CA ALA A 92 0.49 0.30 -0.82
C ALA A 92 -0.90 -0.31 -1.08
N GLU A 93 -0.95 -1.53 -1.62
CA GLU A 93 -2.21 -2.25 -1.83
C GLU A 93 -2.89 -2.58 -0.50
N LYS A 94 -2.13 -3.08 0.47
CA LYS A 94 -2.63 -3.37 1.81
C LYS A 94 -3.20 -2.13 2.51
N LEU A 95 -2.51 -0.99 2.39
CA LEU A 95 -2.98 0.29 2.92
C LEU A 95 -4.29 0.70 2.25
N THR A 96 -4.38 0.58 0.93
CA THR A 96 -5.59 0.91 0.17
C THR A 96 -6.76 0.02 0.57
N GLN A 97 -6.53 -1.29 0.68
CA GLN A 97 -7.55 -2.24 1.12
C GLN A 97 -8.03 -1.96 2.55
N THR A 98 -7.10 -1.65 3.46
CA THR A 98 -7.43 -1.32 4.86
C THR A 98 -8.26 -0.04 4.93
N ALA A 99 -7.86 1.00 4.18
CA ALA A 99 -8.59 2.27 4.12
C ALA A 99 -10.01 2.09 3.57
N ASN A 100 -10.18 1.28 2.53
CA ASN A 100 -11.50 0.97 1.97
C ASN A 100 -12.39 0.21 2.98
N GLN A 101 -11.83 -0.79 3.67
CA GLN A 101 -12.55 -1.54 4.71
C GLN A 101 -12.99 -0.62 5.86
N GLU A 102 -12.13 0.31 6.28
CA GLU A 102 -12.44 1.27 7.33
C GLU A 102 -13.52 2.26 6.88
N ALA A 103 -13.43 2.76 5.65
CA ALA A 103 -14.45 3.63 5.07
C ALA A 103 -15.82 2.95 5.00
N ASP A 104 -15.88 1.71 4.50
CA ASP A 104 -17.11 0.92 4.42
C ASP A 104 -17.71 0.70 5.82
N ARG A 105 -16.86 0.34 6.79
CA ARG A 105 -17.29 0.16 8.19
C ARG A 105 -17.85 1.46 8.77
N LEU A 106 -17.22 2.60 8.52
CA LEU A 106 -17.68 3.89 9.01
C LEU A 106 -19.06 4.25 8.43
N VAL A 107 -19.25 4.03 7.13
CA VAL A 107 -20.55 4.26 6.46
C VAL A 107 -21.63 3.35 7.03
N GLN A 108 -21.33 2.06 7.25
CA GLN A 108 -22.27 1.13 7.85
C GLN A 108 -22.67 1.53 9.28
N VAL A 109 -21.70 1.92 10.11
CA VAL A 109 -21.97 2.41 11.47
C VAL A 109 -22.81 3.68 11.45
N ALA A 110 -22.48 4.63 10.56
CA ALA A 110 -23.25 5.86 10.41
C ALA A 110 -24.70 5.58 9.99
N HIS A 111 -24.92 4.66 9.04
CA HIS A 111 -26.27 4.24 8.64
C HIS A 111 -27.03 3.54 9.78
N ALA A 112 -26.36 2.67 10.54
CA ALA A 112 -26.97 2.01 11.69
C ALA A 112 -27.40 3.04 12.74
N GLN A 113 -26.52 3.98 13.10
CA GLN A 113 -26.81 5.04 14.06
C GLN A 113 -27.93 5.97 13.56
N ALA A 114 -27.94 6.33 12.28
CA ALA A 114 -29.00 7.14 11.69
C ALA A 114 -30.36 6.41 11.75
N SER A 115 -30.37 5.11 11.42
CA SER A 115 -31.57 4.27 11.48
C SER A 115 -32.08 4.11 12.91
N GLU A 116 -31.17 3.89 13.87
CA GLU A 116 -31.48 3.82 15.29
C GLU A 116 -32.08 5.15 15.80
N ARG A 117 -31.47 6.29 15.45
CA ARG A 117 -31.99 7.62 15.80
C ARG A 117 -33.38 7.85 15.23
N LEU A 118 -33.59 7.47 13.97
CA LEU A 118 -34.90 7.58 13.32
C LEU A 118 -35.94 6.70 14.02
N ALA A 119 -35.61 5.44 14.30
CA ALA A 119 -36.49 4.52 15.02
C ALA A 119 -36.84 5.03 16.42
N ASN A 120 -35.85 5.55 17.15
CA ASN A 120 -36.05 6.15 18.47
C ASN A 120 -36.95 7.39 18.41
N ALA A 121 -36.72 8.29 17.44
CA ALA A 121 -37.58 9.46 17.23
C ALA A 121 -39.01 9.06 16.86
N GLN A 122 -39.19 8.05 16.00
CA GLN A 122 -40.49 7.50 15.64
C GLN A 122 -41.19 6.89 16.87
N ALA A 123 -40.48 6.13 17.69
CA ALA A 123 -41.03 5.54 18.91
C ALA A 123 -41.46 6.62 19.92
N GLN A 124 -40.64 7.66 20.12
CA GLN A 124 -40.97 8.79 21.00
C GLN A 124 -42.19 9.57 20.50
N THR A 125 -42.27 9.81 19.18
CA THR A 125 -43.36 10.58 18.56
C THR A 125 -44.63 9.77 18.32
N ALA A 126 -44.58 8.44 18.35
CA ALA A 126 -45.74 7.57 18.14
C ALA A 126 -46.90 7.89 19.10
N THR A 127 -46.58 8.24 20.35
CA THR A 127 -47.58 8.63 21.37
C THR A 127 -48.25 9.97 21.05
N VAL A 128 -47.51 10.92 20.51
CA VAL A 128 -48.05 12.23 20.09
C VAL A 128 -48.89 12.07 18.82
N ALA A 129 -48.41 11.27 17.87
CA ALA A 129 -49.12 10.97 16.63
C ALA A 129 -50.44 10.22 16.89
N SER A 130 -50.46 9.26 17.82
CA SER A 130 -51.69 8.56 18.21
C SER A 130 -52.68 9.49 18.92
N LEU A 131 -52.20 10.37 19.79
CA LEU A 131 -53.04 11.37 20.45
C LEU A 131 -53.70 12.34 19.45
N ALA A 132 -52.97 12.75 18.40
CA ALA A 132 -53.50 13.63 17.35
C ALA A 132 -54.68 13.01 16.56
N GLN A 133 -54.81 11.68 16.55
CA GLN A 133 -55.92 10.99 15.89
C GLN A 133 -57.17 10.88 16.77
N VAL A 134 -57.06 11.10 18.08
CA VAL A 134 -58.19 10.95 19.02
C VAL A 134 -59.06 12.21 19.03
N LYS A 135 -60.35 12.05 18.72
CA LYS A 135 -61.37 13.11 18.75
C LYS A 135 -62.18 13.14 20.05
N ASP A 136 -61.51 13.03 21.20
CA ASP A 136 -62.15 13.20 22.52
C ASP A 136 -61.70 14.52 23.17
N PRO A 137 -62.58 15.54 23.27
CA PRO A 137 -62.24 16.82 23.87
C PRO A 137 -61.90 16.75 25.37
N GLY A 138 -62.32 15.71 26.10
CA GLY A 138 -62.01 15.53 27.53
C GLY A 138 -60.65 14.89 27.81
N LEU A 139 -60.10 14.15 26.83
CA LEU A 139 -58.88 13.37 27.00
C LEU A 139 -57.65 14.25 27.24
N LEU A 140 -57.50 15.35 26.50
CA LEU A 140 -56.37 16.28 26.63
C LEU A 140 -56.28 16.88 28.04
N LEU A 141 -57.43 17.24 28.63
CA LEU A 141 -57.49 17.83 29.96
C LEU A 141 -57.14 16.82 31.07
N ARG A 142 -57.39 15.52 30.82
CA ARG A 142 -56.99 14.43 31.73
C ARG A 142 -55.49 14.16 31.63
N LEU A 143 -54.96 14.07 30.40
CA LEU A 143 -53.53 13.86 30.15
C LEU A 143 -52.68 15.01 30.72
N TYR A 144 -53.16 16.26 30.57
CA TYR A 144 -52.52 17.44 31.14
C TYR A 144 -52.39 17.33 32.66
N ARG A 145 -53.49 17.00 33.36
CA ARG A 145 -53.49 16.85 34.82
C ARG A 145 -52.61 15.70 35.31
N GLU A 146 -52.46 14.64 34.52
CA GLU A 146 -51.58 13.52 34.85
C GLU A 146 -50.09 13.87 34.67
N ARG A 147 -49.74 14.62 33.63
CA ARG A 147 -48.34 14.91 33.27
C ARG A 147 -47.78 16.16 33.96
N LEU A 148 -48.63 17.14 34.25
CA LEU A 148 -48.23 18.42 34.85
C LEU A 148 -47.45 18.24 36.16
N PRO A 149 -47.85 17.39 37.13
CA PRO A 149 -47.09 17.23 38.37
C PRO A 149 -45.68 16.65 38.16
N LYS A 150 -45.51 15.74 37.19
CA LYS A 150 -44.19 15.18 36.85
C LYS A 150 -43.26 16.22 36.24
N ILE A 151 -43.79 17.08 35.37
CA ILE A 151 -43.02 18.16 34.73
C ILE A 151 -42.66 19.22 35.78
N LEU A 152 -43.62 19.63 36.61
CA LEU A 152 -43.41 20.59 37.69
C LEU A 152 -42.43 20.07 38.74
N GLY A 153 -42.39 18.77 39.01
CA GLY A 153 -41.41 18.14 39.92
C GLY A 153 -39.97 18.13 39.39
N GLN A 154 -39.77 18.31 38.08
CA GLN A 154 -38.44 18.45 37.46
C GLN A 154 -37.97 19.90 37.39
N ALA A 155 -38.85 20.87 37.69
CA ALA A 155 -38.48 22.28 37.76
C ALA A 155 -37.85 22.58 39.13
N GLY A 156 -36.70 23.26 39.15
CA GLY A 156 -35.97 23.54 40.40
C GLY A 156 -36.75 24.33 41.45
N SER A 157 -37.74 25.13 41.04
CA SER A 157 -38.75 25.68 41.96
C SER A 157 -40.03 26.01 41.19
N VAL A 158 -41.18 25.81 41.85
CA VAL A 158 -42.50 26.17 41.32
C VAL A 158 -43.10 27.20 42.26
N THR A 159 -43.36 28.41 41.75
CA THR A 159 -44.11 29.43 42.48
C THR A 159 -45.55 29.43 41.99
N THR A 160 -46.45 28.94 42.83
CA THR A 160 -47.90 29.07 42.59
C THR A 160 -48.39 30.38 43.21
N VAL A 161 -49.10 31.18 42.41
CA VAL A 161 -49.70 32.46 42.80
C VAL A 161 -51.22 32.32 42.67
N ASP A 162 -51.97 32.54 43.75
CA ASP A 162 -53.43 32.58 43.69
C ASP A 162 -53.87 33.95 43.15
N PRO A 163 -54.66 34.04 42.06
CA PRO A 163 -55.12 35.32 41.53
C PRO A 163 -56.13 36.05 42.45
N LYS A 164 -56.63 35.43 43.51
CA LYS A 164 -57.58 36.02 44.47
C LYS A 164 -56.99 36.34 45.84
N ASP A 165 -55.76 35.91 46.10
CA ASP A 165 -55.07 36.11 47.38
C ASP A 165 -53.56 36.23 47.13
N ASP A 166 -52.89 37.23 47.72
CA ASP A 166 -51.47 37.56 47.44
C ASP A 166 -50.48 36.56 48.10
N SER A 167 -50.97 35.39 48.48
CA SER A 167 -50.21 34.32 49.13
C SER A 167 -49.39 33.55 48.08
N ARG A 168 -48.06 33.63 48.21
CA ARG A 168 -47.11 32.94 47.33
C ARG A 168 -46.66 31.65 48.00
N LEU A 169 -46.99 30.50 47.39
CA LEU A 169 -46.49 29.21 47.84
C LEU A 169 -45.32 28.80 46.94
N ILE A 170 -44.11 28.74 47.51
CA ILE A 170 -42.92 28.26 46.82
C ILE A 170 -42.77 26.78 47.14
N ILE A 171 -42.93 25.94 46.12
CA ILE A 171 -42.65 24.50 46.21
C ILE A 171 -41.25 24.30 45.63
N GLN A 172 -40.30 23.93 46.47
CA GLN A 172 -38.96 23.53 46.01
C GLN A 172 -39.07 22.21 45.24
N GLY A 173 -38.47 22.16 44.05
CA GLY A 173 -38.34 20.93 43.27
C GLY A 173 -37.33 19.99 43.91
N ALA A 174 -37.42 18.69 43.59
CA ALA A 174 -36.48 17.71 44.11
C ALA A 174 -35.06 18.00 43.58
N GLU A 175 -34.08 18.11 44.50
CA GLU A 175 -32.65 18.13 44.13
C GLU A 175 -32.30 16.79 43.48
N GLN A 176 -31.64 16.84 42.32
CA GLN A 176 -31.10 15.64 41.66
C GLN A 176 -29.86 15.12 42.38
#